data_AF-A0A453JWR3-F1
#
_entry.id   AF-A0A453JWR3-F1
#
_cell.length_a   1.000
_cell.length_b   1.000
_cell.length_c   1.000
_cell.angle_alpha   90.00
_cell.angle_beta   90.00
_cell.angle_gamma   90.00
#
_symmetry.space_group_name_H-M   'P 1'
#
loop_
_entity.id
_entity.type
_entity.pdbx_description
1 polymer ?
#
loop_
_entity_poly.entity_id
_entity_poly.type
_entity_poly.pdbx_seq_one_letter_code
_entity_poly.pdbx_strand_id
1 'polypeptide(L)' 'MARPENDLMAPLIWSAKVPHKLKIFAWLLFKDRLNTRVNLARKHIIDSDICPQCAMTTEDSNHLFITCPLGQS' A
#
# COMPACT_ATOMS: atom_id res chain seq x y z
N MET A 1 -7.64 -11.43 -9.53
CA MET A 1 -8.33 -11.96 -8.33
C MET A 1 -7.32 -12.73 -7.50
N ALA A 2 -6.79 -12.15 -6.42
CA ALA A 2 -5.91 -12.88 -5.50
C ALA A 2 -6.75 -13.83 -4.63
N ARG A 3 -6.23 -15.05 -4.48
CA ARG A 3 -6.84 -16.29 -3.97
C ARG A 3 -7.40 -16.15 -2.54
N PRO A 4 -8.49 -16.86 -2.16
CA PRO A 4 -9.02 -16.85 -0.80
C PRO A 4 -8.18 -17.79 0.08
N GLU A 5 -6.90 -17.48 0.25
CA GLU A 5 -6.17 -17.94 1.42
C GLU A 5 -6.51 -16.95 2.54
N ASN A 6 -7.11 -17.47 3.62
CA ASN A 6 -7.66 -16.74 4.76
C ASN A 6 -7.02 -15.36 4.95
N ASP A 7 -7.83 -14.32 5.04
CA ASP A 7 -7.37 -12.97 5.42
C ASP A 7 -6.90 -12.99 6.88
N LEU A 8 -5.71 -13.56 7.12
CA LEU A 8 -5.16 -13.84 8.45
C LEU A 8 -4.99 -12.55 9.26
N MET A 9 -4.79 -11.42 8.56
CA MET A 9 -4.60 -10.13 9.18
C MET A 9 -5.92 -9.42 9.50
N ALA A 10 -7.02 -9.71 8.78
CA ALA A 10 -8.30 -9.05 9.04
C ALA A 10 -8.76 -9.16 10.51
N PRO A 11 -8.78 -10.35 11.17
CA PRO A 11 -9.18 -10.43 12.58
C PRO A 11 -8.32 -9.55 13.51
N LEU A 12 -7.01 -9.49 13.27
CA LEU A 12 -6.08 -8.67 14.05
C LEU A 12 -6.34 -7.17 13.81
N ILE A 13 -6.56 -6.76 12.55
CA ILE A 13 -6.83 -5.36 12.18
C ILE A 13 -8.16 -4.89 12.78
N TRP A 14 -9.20 -5.71 12.68
CA TRP A 14 -10.55 -5.34 13.10
C TRP A 14 -10.71 -5.34 14.63
N SER A 15 -9.95 -6.17 15.35
CA SER A 15 -9.94 -6.18 16.83
C SER A 15 -9.15 -5.04 17.47
N ALA A 16 -8.26 -4.35 16.72
CA ALA A 16 -7.45 -3.25 17.24
C ALA A 16 -8.31 -2.09 17.77
N LYS A 17 -7.91 -1.49 18.91
CA LYS A 17 -8.58 -0.32 19.51
C LYS A 17 -8.06 1.00 18.92
N VAL A 18 -8.23 1.15 17.61
CA VAL A 18 -7.80 2.32 16.84
C VAL A 18 -8.96 2.90 16.03
N PRO A 19 -8.91 4.17 15.61
CA PRO A 19 -9.91 4.75 14.72
C PRO A 19 -10.13 3.90 13.46
N HIS A 20 -11.38 3.85 13.00
CA HIS A 20 -11.79 3.04 11.85
C HIS A 20 -10.96 3.33 10.59
N LYS A 21 -10.56 4.60 10.38
CA LYS A 21 -9.71 5.02 9.26
C LYS A 21 -8.37 4.27 9.23
N LEU A 22 -7.75 4.03 10.40
CA LEU A 22 -6.50 3.29 10.49
C LEU A 22 -6.69 1.80 10.20
N LYS A 23 -7.83 1.22 10.60
CA LYS A 23 -8.17 -0.18 10.28
C LYS A 23 -8.31 -0.38 8.77
N ILE A 24 -9.04 0.52 8.11
CA ILE A 24 -9.20 0.49 6.65
C ILE A 24 -7.84 0.64 5.96
N PHE A 25 -7.03 1.60 6.40
CA PHE A 25 -5.68 1.80 5.85
C PHE A 25 -4.82 0.53 5.99
N ALA A 26 -4.76 -0.06 7.19
CA ALA A 26 -4.01 -1.29 7.43
C ALA A 26 -4.52 -2.45 6.57
N TRP A 27 -5.84 -2.61 6.47
CA TRP A 27 -6.43 -3.64 5.63
C TRP A 27 -6.06 -3.45 4.15
N LEU A 28 -6.09 -2.23 3.63
CA LEU A 28 -5.64 -1.96 2.26
C LEU A 28 -4.14 -2.22 2.08
N LEU A 29 -3.31 -1.87 3.08
CA LEU A 29 -1.88 -2.14 3.07
C LEU A 29 -1.58 -3.64 2.99
N PHE A 30 -2.13 -4.44 3.90
CA PHE A 30 -1.89 -5.90 3.95
C PHE A 30 -2.46 -6.65 2.75
N LYS A 31 -3.40 -6.05 2.02
CA LYS A 31 -3.96 -6.61 0.78
C LYS A 31 -3.25 -6.14 -0.48
N ASP A 32 -2.20 -5.31 -0.34
CA ASP A 32 -1.54 -4.63 -1.45
C ASP A 32 -2.53 -3.89 -2.37
N ARG A 33 -3.35 -3.03 -1.74
CA ARG A 33 -4.44 -2.28 -2.41
C ARG A 33 -4.35 -0.77 -2.21
N LEU A 34 -3.27 -0.26 -1.61
CA LEU A 34 -3.01 1.16 -1.57
C LEU A 34 -2.75 1.72 -2.97
N ASN A 35 -2.99 3.01 -3.16
CA ASN A 35 -2.75 3.72 -4.42
C ASN A 35 -1.26 4.05 -4.62
N THR A 36 -0.40 3.04 -4.47
CA THR A 36 1.01 3.15 -4.85
C THR A 36 1.15 3.20 -6.37
N ARG A 37 2.23 3.79 -6.90
CA ARG A 37 2.45 3.84 -8.35
C ARG A 37 2.45 2.45 -9.00
N VAL A 38 3.05 1.46 -8.36
CA VAL A 38 3.00 0.06 -8.82
C VAL A 38 1.55 -0.44 -8.96
N ASN A 39 0.70 -0.15 -7.97
CA ASN A 39 -0.70 -0.56 -8.01
C ASN A 39 -1.56 0.20 -9.03
N LEU A 40 -1.24 1.46 -9.29
CA LEU A 40 -1.90 2.27 -10.31
C LEU A 40 -1.48 1.85 -11.73
N ALA A 41 -0.19 1.59 -11.93
CA ALA A 41 0.34 1.09 -13.21
C ALA A 41 -0.21 -0.29 -13.55
N ARG A 42 -0.30 -1.19 -12.56
CA ARG A 42 -0.95 -2.52 -12.71
C ARG A 42 -2.43 -2.43 -13.10
N LYS A 43 -3.10 -1.33 -12.77
CA LYS A 43 -4.50 -1.05 -13.16
C LYS A 43 -4.62 -0.30 -14.49
N HIS A 44 -3.49 -0.04 -15.18
CA HIS A 44 -3.43 0.77 -16.40
C HIS A 44 -4.01 2.19 -16.23
N ILE A 45 -3.88 2.76 -15.03
CA ILE A 45 -4.32 4.14 -14.74
C ILE A 45 -3.19 5.14 -15.05
N ILE A 46 -1.94 4.71 -14.88
CA ILE A 46 -0.73 5.49 -15.19
C ILE A 46 0.27 4.60 -15.92
N ASP A 47 1.20 5.21 -16.65
CA ASP A 47 2.19 4.48 -17.47
C ASP A 47 3.50 4.19 -16.75
N SER A 48 3.80 4.88 -15.65
CA SER A 48 5.05 4.76 -14.91
C SER A 48 4.80 4.45 -13.43
N ASP A 49 5.51 3.46 -12.93
CA ASP A 49 5.50 3.05 -11.52
C ASP A 49 6.60 3.73 -10.68
N ILE A 50 7.39 4.63 -11.28
CA ILE A 50 8.48 5.33 -10.60
C ILE A 50 7.94 6.28 -9.53
N CYS A 51 8.61 6.30 -8.39
CA CYS A 51 8.27 7.18 -7.27
C CYS A 51 8.38 8.65 -7.70
N PRO A 52 7.29 9.44 -7.57
CA PRO A 52 7.30 10.85 -7.96
C PRO A 52 8.17 11.71 -7.03
N GLN A 53 8.46 11.22 -5.82
CA GLN A 53 9.19 11.97 -4.82
C GLN A 53 10.70 11.86 -5.00
N CYS A 54 11.23 10.63 -5.12
CA CYS A 54 12.68 10.41 -5.28
C CYS A 54 13.12 10.24 -6.74
N ALA A 55 12.22 9.87 -7.65
CA ALA A 55 12.53 9.55 -9.05
C ALA A 55 13.63 8.48 -9.27
N MET A 56 13.92 7.65 -8.26
CA MET A 56 15.01 6.66 -8.32
C MET A 56 14.54 5.23 -8.58
N THR A 57 13.42 4.82 -7.98
CA THR A 57 12.91 3.45 -8.03
C THR A 57 11.39 3.45 -8.04
N THR A 58 10.80 2.26 -8.22
CA THR A 58 9.36 2.06 -8.20
C THR A 58 8.76 2.36 -6.82
N GLU A 59 7.57 2.95 -6.80
CA GLU A 59 6.82 3.18 -5.56
C GLU A 59 5.87 2.01 -5.29
N ASP A 60 6.33 1.07 -4.46
CA ASP A 60 5.50 0.09 -3.78
C ASP A 60 5.22 0.52 -2.31
N SER A 61 4.52 -0.31 -1.53
CA SER A 61 4.20 0.04 -0.13
C SER A 61 5.45 0.15 0.75
N ASN A 62 6.48 -0.66 0.52
CA ASN A 62 7.72 -0.61 1.29
C ASN A 62 8.52 0.66 0.97
N HIS A 63 8.59 1.01 -0.32
CA HIS A 63 9.20 2.25 -0.75
C HIS A 63 8.46 3.47 -0.23
N LEU A 64 7.13 3.47 -0.34
CA LEU A 64 6.29 4.57 0.12
C LEU A 64 6.45 4.88 1.62
N PHE A 65 6.59 3.86 2.48
CA PHE A 65 6.60 4.06 3.93
C PHE A 65 7.97 3.92 4.62
N ILE A 66 8.93 3.21 4.03
CA ILE A 66 10.16 2.78 4.73
C ILE A 66 11.41 3.22 3.99
N THR A 67 11.50 2.99 2.68
CA THR A 67 12.78 3.11 1.96
C THR A 67 12.91 4.37 1.09
N CYS A 68 11.85 5.14 0.88
CA CYS A 68 11.96 6.38 0.12
C CYS A 68 12.80 7.42 0.88
N PRO A 69 13.94 7.87 0.33
CA PRO A 69 14.84 8.80 1.01
C PRO A 69 14.21 10.19 1.21
N LEU A 70 13.21 10.51 0.38
CA LEU A 70 12.49 11.79 0.40
C LEU A 70 11.05 11.62 0.89
N GLY A 71 10.69 10.47 1.48
CA GLY A 71 9.34 10.16 1.96
C GLY A 71 8.88 10.93 3.21
N GLN A 72 9.59 11.99 3.60
CA GLN A 72 9.24 12.82 4.74
C GLN A 72 8.42 14.02 4.27
N SER A 73 7.22 14.16 4.84
CA SER A 73 6.37 15.35 4.79
C SER A 73 6.44 16.12 6.10
#